data_AF-A0A7D9EZ91-F1
#
_entry.id   AF-A0A7D9EZ91-F1
#
_cell.length_a   1.000
_cell.length_b   1.000
_cell.length_c   1.000
_cell.angle_alpha   90.00
_cell.angle_beta   90.00
_cell.angle_gamma   90.00
#
_symmetry.space_group_name_H-M   'P 1'
#
loop_
_entity.id
_entity.type
_entity.pdbx_description
1 polymer ?
#
loop_
_entity_poly.entity_id
_entity_poly.type
_entity_poly.pdbx_seq_one_letter_code
_entity_poly.pdbx_strand_id
1 'polypeptide(L)'
;EEVYVVHDKALQDFESQYREVHKQLGEQLKSYDARTESKLSVLADYQEFYKRLGEVELEYARNLDKVAERFQDKLRQKLQRKDKMNTVDIFSRILQDLKSRAKIRSFMASRVSENMANRFATIIEDVQRVNKKCRETSVTLQEEFMKQLNDLNERVRRYHMMQTDSKLAESKLKSAESAQQKLQAPRKRASVKRAKNADKLREKCHKRYTETKLKAMRARNEYILSLEATNAFVKKYFDQDIYDILECYDHNYQQAFQRAMDYYAGMEIQASKMLQKDLTTLKDNVKGMNAESERLRIASDNPHTFQFTGKFVFINHSDDEVCQITAQEHDTLDKQHSDVEERLKTAKSETEEINKSLEAAKDTLRNTYNKLDQELSAGFSNEKGGSGGIESSATKSNREELENYHLAKFKELIMTSSVRTRLQAKHTALMKALGGEPGKRPPQLPMKPNAKTQALIANAHKKYQLFGSKLEDYVKVTGRPVPEIVESCVRFITKFGMDHQGIFRVPGSSTEINDMKEAFENGRDPLAGLNHWKDINAVAGVLRCYFRELEDPLFPRAYYQEFIEASRIFDSDEQARALNHVIKKLPDAVVVVMKYLFKFLFA
;
A
#
# COMPACT_ATOMS: atom_id res chain seq x y z
N GLU A 1 38.47 47.71 -73.99
CA GLU A 1 37.80 47.98 -72.70
C GLU A 1 37.07 46.75 -72.15
N GLU A 2 36.37 45.95 -72.96
CA GLU A 2 35.68 44.71 -72.51
C GLU A 2 36.55 43.72 -71.70
N VAL A 3 37.82 43.52 -72.07
CA VAL A 3 38.73 42.60 -71.35
C VAL A 3 39.10 43.08 -69.94
N TYR A 4 39.06 44.40 -69.69
CA TYR A 4 39.29 44.97 -68.36
C TYR A 4 38.01 44.87 -67.49
N VAL A 5 36.84 45.10 -68.09
CA VAL A 5 35.53 45.04 -67.41
C VAL A 5 35.18 43.61 -66.96
N VAL A 6 35.47 42.59 -67.79
CA VAL A 6 35.25 41.17 -67.43
C VAL A 6 36.20 40.69 -66.33
N HIS A 7 37.41 41.25 -66.26
CA HIS A 7 38.41 40.88 -65.23
C HIS A 7 38.02 41.39 -63.84
N ASP A 8 37.39 42.56 -63.79
CA ASP A 8 36.94 43.21 -62.55
C ASP A 8 35.69 42.52 -61.96
N LYS A 9 34.76 42.11 -62.83
CA LYS A 9 33.54 41.38 -62.42
C LYS A 9 33.85 40.04 -61.75
N ALA A 10 34.75 39.23 -62.31
CA ALA A 10 35.09 37.93 -61.74
C ALA A 10 35.78 38.05 -60.36
N LEU A 11 36.53 39.14 -60.11
CA LEU A 11 37.10 39.41 -58.79
C LEU A 11 36.01 39.81 -57.79
N GLN A 12 35.06 40.64 -58.21
CA GLN A 12 33.93 41.05 -57.38
C GLN A 12 33.05 39.85 -57.00
N ASP A 13 32.82 38.93 -57.94
CA ASP A 13 32.07 37.69 -57.69
C ASP A 13 32.79 36.81 -56.64
N PHE A 14 34.11 36.65 -56.76
CA PHE A 14 34.91 35.93 -55.77
C PHE A 14 34.89 36.61 -54.39
N GLU A 15 35.06 37.92 -54.32
CA GLU A 15 34.98 38.67 -53.06
C GLU A 15 33.59 38.58 -52.41
N SER A 16 32.53 38.52 -53.22
CA SER A 16 31.17 38.30 -52.74
C SER A 16 31.02 36.91 -52.14
N GLN A 17 31.48 35.87 -52.84
CA GLN A 17 31.46 34.50 -52.36
C GLN A 17 32.28 34.34 -51.07
N TYR A 18 33.46 34.96 -51.00
CA TYR A 18 34.31 34.99 -49.81
C TYR A 18 33.57 35.57 -48.59
N ARG A 19 32.90 36.72 -48.76
CA ARG A 19 32.13 37.36 -47.68
C ARG A 19 30.95 36.51 -47.23
N GLU A 20 30.25 35.88 -48.16
CA GLU A 20 29.10 35.04 -47.86
C GLU A 20 29.51 33.79 -47.08
N VAL A 21 30.60 33.12 -47.47
CA VAL A 21 31.11 31.96 -46.74
C VAL A 21 31.52 32.35 -45.31
N HIS A 22 32.27 33.45 -45.15
CA HIS A 22 32.63 33.94 -43.81
C HIS A 22 31.41 34.23 -42.92
N LYS A 23 30.35 34.81 -43.49
CA LYS A 23 29.09 35.05 -42.80
C LYS A 23 28.42 33.73 -42.38
N GLN A 24 28.33 32.75 -43.30
CA GLN A 24 27.73 31.45 -43.03
C GLN A 24 28.44 30.69 -41.90
N LEU A 25 29.78 30.74 -41.84
CA LEU A 25 30.54 30.12 -40.76
C LEU A 25 30.17 30.70 -39.38
N GLY A 26 30.01 32.02 -39.30
CA GLY A 26 29.55 32.69 -38.09
C GLY A 26 28.11 32.36 -37.69
N GLU A 27 27.22 32.18 -38.67
CA GLU A 27 25.83 31.75 -38.43
C GLU A 27 25.74 30.30 -37.95
N GLN A 28 26.61 29.42 -38.44
CA GLN A 28 26.70 28.03 -37.98
C GLN A 28 27.05 27.96 -36.49
N LEU A 29 28.04 28.72 -36.02
CA LEU A 29 28.41 28.75 -34.59
C LEU A 29 27.26 29.28 -33.71
N LYS A 30 26.56 30.33 -34.16
CA LYS A 30 25.37 30.85 -33.45
C LYS A 30 24.26 29.82 -33.36
N SER A 31 24.05 29.04 -34.42
CA SER A 31 23.08 27.95 -34.45
C SER A 31 23.43 26.85 -33.43
N TYR A 32 24.71 26.47 -33.34
CA TYR A 32 25.17 25.49 -32.34
C TYR A 32 25.01 25.98 -30.90
N ASP A 33 25.31 27.26 -30.65
CA ASP A 33 25.15 27.89 -29.34
C ASP A 33 23.66 27.93 -28.94
N ALA A 34 22.78 28.36 -29.84
CA ALA A 34 21.33 28.41 -29.59
C ALA A 34 20.72 27.02 -29.36
N ARG A 35 21.16 26.00 -30.10
CA ARG A 35 20.74 24.60 -29.91
C ARG A 35 21.18 24.07 -28.54
N THR A 36 22.39 24.42 -28.11
CA THR A 36 22.92 24.03 -26.80
C THR A 36 22.10 24.66 -25.68
N GLU A 37 21.86 25.97 -25.75
CA GLU A 37 21.07 26.70 -24.76
C GLU A 37 19.64 26.12 -24.63
N SER A 38 18.99 25.87 -25.77
CA SER A 38 17.64 25.27 -25.79
C SER A 38 17.60 23.91 -25.08
N LYS A 39 18.58 23.03 -25.33
CA LYS A 39 18.67 21.71 -24.65
C LYS A 39 18.85 21.87 -23.15
N LEU A 40 19.76 22.76 -22.73
CA LEU A 40 20.06 22.97 -21.32
C LEU A 40 18.86 23.55 -20.57
N SER A 41 18.13 24.48 -21.19
CA SER A 41 16.89 25.02 -20.62
C SER A 41 15.87 23.91 -20.36
N VAL A 42 15.60 23.06 -21.35
CA VAL A 42 14.63 21.97 -21.20
C VAL A 42 15.08 20.97 -20.13
N LEU A 43 16.36 20.61 -20.10
CA LEU A 43 16.89 19.70 -19.07
C LEU A 43 16.79 20.30 -17.66
N ALA A 44 16.99 21.60 -17.50
CA ALA A 44 16.82 22.29 -16.23
C ALA A 44 15.35 22.24 -15.77
N ASP A 45 14.40 22.41 -16.69
CA ASP A 45 12.96 22.25 -16.39
C ASP A 45 12.64 20.82 -15.93
N TYR A 46 13.21 19.79 -16.57
CA TYR A 46 13.05 18.40 -16.11
C TYR A 46 13.63 18.18 -14.71
N GLN A 47 14.83 18.73 -14.43
CA GLN A 47 15.45 18.63 -13.12
C GLN A 47 14.56 19.25 -12.03
N GLU A 48 14.06 20.46 -12.27
CA GLU A 48 13.19 21.17 -11.32
C GLU A 48 11.83 20.48 -11.18
N PHE A 49 11.25 20.01 -12.29
CA PHE A 49 10.01 19.24 -12.30
C PHE A 49 10.10 18.03 -11.36
N TYR A 50 11.15 17.22 -11.47
CA TYR A 50 11.29 16.04 -10.62
C TYR A 50 11.59 16.39 -9.16
N LYS A 51 12.25 17.50 -8.85
CA LYS A 51 12.34 17.98 -7.46
C LYS A 51 10.96 18.27 -6.88
N ARG A 52 10.15 19.07 -7.57
CA ARG A 52 8.79 19.43 -7.15
C ARG A 52 7.86 18.21 -7.08
N LEU A 53 7.96 17.31 -8.05
CA LEU A 53 7.17 16.07 -8.04
C LEU A 53 7.50 15.23 -6.80
N GLY A 54 8.78 15.14 -6.42
CA GLY A 54 9.19 14.47 -5.20
C GLY A 54 8.60 15.10 -3.93
N GLU A 55 8.52 16.43 -3.84
CA GLU A 55 7.89 17.13 -2.72
C GLU A 55 6.39 16.81 -2.61
N VAL A 56 5.67 16.84 -3.74
CA VAL A 56 4.23 16.50 -3.80
C VAL A 56 3.99 15.06 -3.38
N GLU A 57 4.79 14.12 -3.88
CA GLU A 57 4.72 12.71 -3.52
C GLU A 57 4.98 12.48 -2.02
N LEU A 58 5.92 13.22 -1.44
CA LEU A 58 6.23 13.15 -0.01
C LEU A 58 5.09 13.71 0.85
N GLU A 59 4.50 14.82 0.44
CA GLU A 59 3.34 15.39 1.13
C GLU A 59 2.15 14.43 1.10
N TYR A 60 1.85 13.86 -0.06
CA TYR A 60 0.81 12.85 -0.21
C TYR A 60 1.07 11.65 0.70
N ALA A 61 2.29 11.10 0.70
CA ALA A 61 2.69 10.00 1.57
C ALA A 61 2.46 10.32 3.06
N ARG A 62 2.89 11.51 3.52
CA ARG A 62 2.68 11.96 4.91
C ARG A 62 1.20 12.07 5.26
N ASN A 63 0.37 12.57 4.34
CA ASN A 63 -1.06 12.70 4.57
C ASN A 63 -1.76 11.33 4.66
N LEU A 64 -1.36 10.36 3.84
CA LEU A 64 -1.85 8.98 3.95
C LEU A 64 -1.49 8.36 5.31
N ASP A 65 -0.25 8.52 5.75
CA ASP A 65 0.21 7.95 7.02
C ASP A 65 -0.51 8.55 8.22
N LYS A 66 -0.68 9.88 8.25
CA LYS A 66 -1.46 10.60 9.27
C LYS A 66 -2.90 10.08 9.38
N VAL A 67 -3.56 9.83 8.24
CA VAL A 67 -4.92 9.25 8.23
C VAL A 67 -4.90 7.86 8.84
N ALA A 68 -3.95 7.01 8.43
CA ALA A 68 -3.85 5.65 8.94
C ALA A 68 -3.60 5.62 10.45
N GLU A 69 -2.67 6.43 10.97
CA GLU A 69 -2.37 6.54 12.40
C GLU A 69 -3.57 6.99 13.23
N ARG A 70 -4.24 8.06 12.79
CA ARG A 70 -5.40 8.62 13.51
C ARG A 70 -6.50 7.58 13.72
N PHE A 71 -6.76 6.74 12.74
CA PHE A 71 -7.78 5.69 12.86
C PHE A 71 -7.27 4.43 13.55
N GLN A 72 -5.98 4.13 13.46
CA GLN A 72 -5.37 3.02 14.21
C GLN A 72 -5.43 3.26 15.72
N ASP A 73 -5.18 4.49 16.19
CA ASP A 73 -5.26 4.82 17.62
C ASP A 73 -6.70 4.79 18.13
N LYS A 74 -7.65 5.31 17.35
CA LYS A 74 -9.09 5.19 17.66
C LYS A 74 -9.53 3.73 17.76
N LEU A 75 -9.03 2.88 16.88
CA LEU A 75 -9.36 1.46 16.88
C LEU A 75 -8.79 0.77 18.15
N ARG A 76 -7.54 1.06 18.50
CA ARG A 76 -6.91 0.59 19.75
C ARG A 76 -7.67 1.02 21.01
N GLN A 77 -8.12 2.28 21.07
CA GLN A 77 -8.92 2.78 22.20
C GLN A 77 -10.28 2.07 22.32
N LYS A 78 -10.96 1.82 21.20
CA LYS A 78 -12.28 1.15 21.20
C LYS A 78 -12.21 -0.35 21.53
N LEU A 79 -11.09 -1.01 21.21
CA LEU A 79 -10.86 -2.45 21.44
C LEU A 79 -10.21 -2.78 22.79
N GLN A 80 -10.26 -1.88 23.77
CA GLN A 80 -9.91 -2.22 25.16
C GLN A 80 -10.84 -3.30 25.75
N ARG A 81 -12.01 -3.52 25.13
CA ARG A 81 -12.86 -4.69 25.31
C ARG A 81 -12.46 -5.75 24.28
N LYS A 82 -12.34 -7.03 24.68
CA LYS A 82 -11.90 -8.19 23.87
C LYS A 82 -12.82 -8.53 22.66
N ASP A 83 -13.48 -7.56 22.05
CA ASP A 83 -14.43 -7.77 20.96
C ASP A 83 -13.66 -8.01 19.66
N LYS A 84 -13.33 -9.28 19.38
CA LYS A 84 -12.79 -9.69 18.08
C LYS A 84 -13.95 -9.76 17.08
N MET A 85 -13.97 -8.85 16.11
CA MET A 85 -14.99 -8.77 15.05
C MET A 85 -14.32 -8.82 13.68
N ASN A 86 -14.88 -9.59 12.73
CA ASN A 86 -14.28 -9.76 11.41
C ASN A 86 -14.15 -8.41 10.67
N THR A 87 -15.12 -7.50 10.86
CA THR A 87 -15.08 -6.15 10.27
C THR A 87 -13.99 -5.26 10.85
N VAL A 88 -13.61 -5.45 12.13
CA VAL A 88 -12.47 -4.78 12.76
C VAL A 88 -11.14 -5.25 12.14
N ASP A 89 -11.03 -6.55 11.85
CA ASP A 89 -9.83 -7.12 11.23
C ASP A 89 -9.66 -6.60 9.79
N ILE A 90 -10.75 -6.53 9.02
CA ILE A 90 -10.74 -5.92 7.68
C ILE A 90 -10.37 -4.43 7.75
N PHE A 91 -10.95 -3.68 8.68
CA PHE A 91 -10.62 -2.26 8.82
C PHE A 91 -9.14 -2.07 9.22
N SER A 92 -8.63 -2.90 10.12
CA SER A 92 -7.21 -2.93 10.48
C SER A 92 -6.32 -3.21 9.27
N ARG A 93 -6.73 -4.14 8.40
CA ARG A 93 -6.02 -4.44 7.15
C ARG A 93 -6.01 -3.25 6.19
N ILE A 94 -7.13 -2.55 6.03
CA ILE A 94 -7.23 -1.35 5.19
C ILE A 94 -6.24 -0.27 5.70
N LEU A 95 -6.17 -0.07 7.01
CA LEU A 95 -5.22 0.89 7.60
C LEU A 95 -3.76 0.46 7.36
N GLN A 96 -3.47 -0.84 7.42
CA GLN A 96 -2.14 -1.38 7.09
C GLN A 96 -1.78 -1.17 5.61
N ASP A 97 -2.71 -1.42 4.69
CA ASP A 97 -2.50 -1.18 3.26
C ASP A 97 -2.29 0.32 3.00
N LEU A 98 -2.98 1.22 3.72
CA LEU A 98 -2.78 2.66 3.62
C LEU A 98 -1.38 3.09 4.07
N LYS A 99 -0.86 2.50 5.16
CA LYS A 99 0.54 2.69 5.59
C LYS A 99 1.54 2.13 4.58
N SER A 100 1.24 0.98 3.98
CA SER A 100 2.06 0.41 2.90
C SER A 100 2.15 1.38 1.71
N ARG A 101 1.01 1.94 1.28
CA ARG A 101 0.94 2.98 0.23
C ARG A 101 1.74 4.23 0.58
N ALA A 102 1.62 4.72 1.80
CA ALA A 102 2.39 5.86 2.29
C ALA A 102 3.90 5.59 2.18
N LYS A 103 4.37 4.40 2.59
CA LYS A 103 5.78 4.00 2.47
C LYS A 103 6.25 3.92 1.03
N ILE A 104 5.45 3.33 0.14
CA ILE A 104 5.77 3.26 -1.30
C ILE A 104 5.92 4.66 -1.88
N ARG A 105 4.96 5.55 -1.64
CA ARG A 105 4.97 6.94 -2.14
C ARG A 105 6.11 7.77 -1.53
N SER A 106 6.41 7.59 -0.25
CA SER A 106 7.56 8.23 0.40
C SER A 106 8.90 7.75 -0.19
N PHE A 107 9.02 6.47 -0.55
CA PHE A 107 10.21 5.95 -1.22
C PHE A 107 10.33 6.51 -2.64
N MET A 108 9.22 6.57 -3.39
CA MET A 108 9.17 7.21 -4.72
C MET A 108 9.60 8.68 -4.64
N ALA A 109 9.11 9.43 -3.66
CA ALA A 109 9.47 10.82 -3.45
C ALA A 109 10.98 11.07 -3.33
N SER A 110 11.67 10.27 -2.50
CA SER A 110 13.13 10.34 -2.36
C SER A 110 13.83 9.96 -3.67
N ARG A 111 13.38 8.90 -4.36
CA ARG A 111 13.99 8.48 -5.63
C ARG A 111 13.80 9.51 -6.75
N VAL A 112 12.66 10.16 -6.81
CA VAL A 112 12.37 11.17 -7.83
C VAL A 112 13.14 12.47 -7.52
N SER A 113 13.11 12.94 -6.27
CA SER A 113 13.83 14.17 -5.89
C SER A 113 15.35 14.03 -5.89
N GLU A 114 15.88 12.86 -5.51
CA GLU A 114 17.33 12.62 -5.46
C GLU A 114 17.83 12.03 -6.80
N ASN A 115 17.37 10.83 -7.18
CA ASN A 115 17.98 10.11 -8.31
C ASN A 115 17.61 10.74 -9.66
N MET A 116 16.34 11.08 -9.89
CA MET A 116 15.94 11.68 -11.17
C MET A 116 16.51 13.08 -11.33
N ALA A 117 16.41 13.93 -10.30
CA ALA A 117 16.99 15.27 -10.36
C ALA A 117 18.52 15.23 -10.55
N ASN A 118 19.23 14.35 -9.84
CA ASN A 118 20.68 14.18 -10.03
C ASN A 118 21.01 13.64 -11.42
N ARG A 119 20.19 12.73 -11.96
CA ARG A 119 20.39 12.21 -13.31
C ARG A 119 20.31 13.32 -14.37
N PHE A 120 19.34 14.22 -14.25
CA PHE A 120 19.25 15.38 -15.13
C PHE A 120 20.40 16.38 -14.91
N ALA A 121 20.84 16.58 -13.67
CA ALA A 121 22.03 17.39 -13.37
C ALA A 121 23.28 16.85 -14.10
N THR A 122 23.52 15.54 -14.04
CA THR A 122 24.62 14.90 -14.76
C THR A 122 24.49 15.04 -16.27
N ILE A 123 23.28 14.89 -16.84
CA ILE A 123 23.06 15.07 -18.28
C ILE A 123 23.36 16.53 -18.69
N ILE A 124 22.96 17.52 -17.87
CA ILE A 124 23.27 18.93 -18.09
C ILE A 124 24.79 19.15 -18.14
N GLU A 125 25.52 18.65 -17.15
CA GLU A 125 26.99 18.76 -17.07
C GLU A 125 27.68 18.10 -18.27
N ASP A 126 27.21 16.91 -18.68
CA ASP A 126 27.73 16.19 -19.83
C ASP A 126 27.48 16.95 -21.14
N VAL A 127 26.26 17.44 -21.37
CA VAL A 127 25.93 18.24 -22.56
C VAL A 127 26.76 19.52 -22.61
N GLN A 128 26.93 20.21 -21.49
CA GLN A 128 27.78 21.42 -21.42
C GLN A 128 29.24 21.10 -21.79
N ARG A 129 29.80 20.04 -21.20
CA ARG A 129 31.19 19.62 -21.42
C ARG A 129 31.43 19.19 -22.87
N VAL A 130 30.56 18.35 -23.42
CA VAL A 130 30.66 17.84 -24.80
C VAL A 130 30.49 18.99 -25.80
N ASN A 131 29.45 19.82 -25.64
CA ASN A 131 29.18 20.90 -26.58
C ASN A 131 30.27 21.97 -26.55
N LYS A 132 30.85 22.26 -25.37
CA LYS A 132 32.02 23.16 -25.28
C LYS A 132 33.19 22.64 -26.11
N LYS A 133 33.49 21.34 -26.03
CA LYS A 133 34.57 20.71 -26.81
C LYS A 133 34.26 20.70 -28.30
N CYS A 134 33.02 20.39 -28.69
CA CYS A 134 32.59 20.45 -30.09
C CYS A 134 32.71 21.86 -30.68
N ARG A 135 32.38 22.88 -29.87
CA ARG A 135 32.51 24.29 -30.23
C ARG A 135 33.96 24.70 -30.43
N GLU A 136 34.86 24.32 -29.52
CA GLU A 136 36.31 24.54 -29.65
C GLU A 136 36.84 23.92 -30.96
N THR A 137 36.43 22.69 -31.27
CA THR A 137 36.80 22.01 -32.53
C THR A 137 36.22 22.73 -33.76
N SER A 138 34.96 23.17 -33.70
CA SER A 138 34.31 23.90 -34.80
C SER A 138 35.04 25.22 -35.09
N VAL A 139 35.38 25.98 -34.05
CA VAL A 139 36.14 27.23 -34.20
C VAL A 139 37.51 26.96 -34.84
N THR A 140 38.24 25.95 -34.35
CA THR A 140 39.56 25.58 -34.91
C THR A 140 39.46 25.18 -36.38
N LEU A 141 38.44 24.40 -36.75
CA LEU A 141 38.23 23.99 -38.14
C LEU A 141 37.86 25.16 -39.04
N GLN A 142 37.00 26.08 -38.57
CA GLN A 142 36.61 27.29 -39.29
C GLN A 142 37.76 28.28 -39.44
N GLU A 143 38.67 28.38 -38.47
CA GLU A 143 39.91 29.17 -38.58
C GLU A 143 40.82 28.64 -39.70
N GLU A 144 41.01 27.31 -39.78
CA GLU A 144 41.78 26.70 -40.89
C GLU A 144 41.05 26.89 -42.23
N PHE A 145 39.72 26.80 -42.26
CA PHE A 145 38.91 27.11 -43.45
C PHE A 145 39.17 28.54 -43.95
N MET A 146 39.10 29.52 -43.05
CA MET A 146 39.34 30.91 -43.40
C MET A 146 40.77 31.18 -43.84
N LYS A 147 41.75 30.51 -43.23
CA LYS A 147 43.15 30.57 -43.66
C LYS A 147 43.33 30.07 -45.10
N GLN A 148 42.75 28.93 -45.46
CA GLN A 148 42.80 28.40 -46.83
C GLN A 148 42.10 29.32 -47.85
N LEU A 149 40.98 29.95 -47.47
CA LEU A 149 40.31 30.96 -48.30
C LEU A 149 41.16 32.22 -48.49
N ASN A 150 41.84 32.69 -47.44
CA ASN A 150 42.74 33.84 -47.52
C ASN A 150 43.93 33.55 -48.44
N ASP A 151 44.56 32.39 -48.31
CA ASP A 151 45.65 31.95 -49.18
C ASP A 151 45.20 31.90 -50.66
N LEU A 152 43.98 31.43 -50.93
CA LEU A 152 43.40 31.44 -52.27
C LEU A 152 43.21 32.86 -52.81
N ASN A 153 42.65 33.77 -52.00
CA ASN A 153 42.46 35.19 -52.36
C ASN A 153 43.80 35.87 -52.70
N GLU A 154 44.86 35.62 -51.92
CA GLU A 154 46.20 36.14 -52.21
C GLU A 154 46.76 35.61 -53.53
N ARG A 155 46.57 34.31 -53.81
CA ARG A 155 47.03 33.68 -55.07
C ARG A 155 46.28 34.20 -56.29
N VAL A 156 44.96 34.43 -56.18
CA VAL A 156 44.15 35.07 -57.23
C VAL A 156 44.72 36.46 -57.55
N ARG A 157 44.92 37.30 -56.53
CA ARG A 157 45.45 38.67 -56.70
C ARG A 157 46.85 38.65 -57.33
N ARG A 158 47.72 37.76 -56.86
CA ARG A 158 49.07 37.60 -57.41
C ARG A 158 49.06 37.16 -58.88
N TYR A 159 48.21 36.20 -59.23
CA TYR A 159 48.04 35.75 -60.62
C TYR A 159 47.55 36.90 -61.52
N HIS A 160 46.51 37.63 -61.11
CA HIS A 160 45.95 38.73 -61.89
C HIS A 160 46.96 39.87 -62.11
N MET A 161 47.76 40.20 -61.08
CA MET A 161 48.84 41.18 -61.18
C MET A 161 49.90 40.73 -62.20
N MET A 162 50.44 39.51 -62.07
CA MET A 162 51.46 38.99 -62.99
C MET A 162 50.93 38.84 -64.42
N GLN A 163 49.66 38.47 -64.59
CA GLN A 163 49.02 38.34 -65.89
C GLN A 163 48.86 39.72 -66.56
N THR A 164 48.51 40.75 -65.78
CA THR A 164 48.43 42.13 -66.26
C THR A 164 49.81 42.63 -66.71
N ASP A 165 50.86 42.42 -65.91
CA ASP A 165 52.24 42.77 -66.28
C ASP A 165 52.71 42.07 -67.56
N SER A 166 52.37 40.78 -67.72
CA SER A 166 52.68 40.02 -68.92
C SER A 166 51.96 40.56 -70.15
N LYS A 167 50.66 40.92 -70.03
CA LYS A 167 49.90 41.54 -71.13
C LYS A 167 50.48 42.91 -71.52
N LEU A 168 50.88 43.72 -70.54
CA LEU A 168 51.52 45.02 -70.79
C LEU A 168 52.87 44.86 -71.49
N ALA A 169 53.68 43.86 -71.10
CA ALA A 169 54.93 43.53 -71.77
C ALA A 169 54.70 43.02 -73.20
N GLU A 170 53.64 42.23 -73.42
CA GLU A 170 53.24 41.74 -74.75
C GLU A 170 52.83 42.89 -75.67
N SER A 171 52.01 43.84 -75.20
CA SER A 171 51.64 45.03 -75.96
C SER A 171 52.86 45.85 -76.36
N LYS A 172 53.82 46.06 -75.45
CA LYS A 172 55.09 46.76 -75.74
C LYS A 172 55.95 46.02 -76.77
N LEU A 173 55.98 44.69 -76.70
CA LEU A 173 56.65 43.86 -77.70
C LEU A 173 56.00 44.01 -79.08
N LYS A 174 54.66 43.88 -79.18
CA LYS A 174 53.92 44.06 -80.44
C LYS A 174 54.14 45.44 -81.05
N SER A 175 54.17 46.50 -80.23
CA SER A 175 54.51 47.85 -80.71
C SER A 175 55.95 47.94 -81.22
N ALA A 176 56.91 47.31 -80.54
CA ALA A 176 58.32 47.29 -80.98
C ALA A 176 58.51 46.47 -82.28
N GLU A 177 57.82 45.33 -82.42
CA GLU A 177 57.81 44.51 -83.64
C GLU A 177 57.19 45.25 -84.83
N SER A 178 56.07 45.96 -84.61
CA SER A 178 55.44 46.80 -85.63
C SER A 178 56.34 47.96 -86.07
N ALA A 179 57.07 48.58 -85.13
CA ALA A 179 58.03 49.65 -85.43
C ALA A 179 59.25 49.13 -86.19
N GLN A 180 59.72 47.91 -85.87
CA GLN A 180 60.80 47.22 -86.59
C GLN A 180 60.38 46.88 -88.03
N GLN A 181 59.19 46.31 -88.24
CA GLN A 181 58.67 45.98 -89.58
C GLN A 181 58.57 47.22 -90.48
N LYS A 182 58.14 48.36 -89.94
CA LYS A 182 58.08 49.64 -90.67
C LYS A 182 59.46 50.16 -91.12
N LEU A 183 60.56 49.69 -90.50
CA LEU A 183 61.94 50.09 -90.81
C LEU A 183 62.66 49.14 -91.79
N GLN A 184 62.05 48.02 -92.20
CA GLN A 184 62.64 47.04 -93.15
C GLN A 184 62.48 47.42 -94.63
N ALA A 185 61.90 48.58 -94.97
CA ALA A 185 61.83 49.09 -96.35
C ALA A 185 63.19 49.64 -96.86
N PRO A 186 63.56 49.47 -98.14
CA PRO A 186 64.95 49.60 -98.60
C PRO A 186 65.38 51.06 -98.85
N ARG A 187 66.02 51.78 -97.90
CA ARG A 187 66.69 53.09 -98.17
C ARG A 187 67.88 53.43 -97.25
N LYS A 188 68.89 54.13 -97.84
CA LYS A 188 70.10 54.91 -97.36
C LYS A 188 70.76 54.58 -95.99
N ARG A 189 72.12 54.62 -95.94
CA ARG A 189 73.02 54.32 -94.78
C ARG A 189 72.61 54.81 -93.38
N ALA A 190 71.92 55.96 -93.23
CA ALA A 190 71.41 56.44 -91.93
C ALA A 190 70.28 55.56 -91.34
N SER A 191 69.60 54.78 -92.19
CA SER A 191 68.56 53.80 -91.85
C SER A 191 69.10 52.59 -91.07
N VAL A 192 70.33 52.15 -91.38
CA VAL A 192 70.92 50.91 -90.81
C VAL A 192 71.15 51.01 -89.30
N LYS A 193 71.59 52.17 -88.80
CA LYS A 193 71.79 52.40 -87.36
C LYS A 193 70.45 52.45 -86.61
N ARG A 194 69.41 52.99 -87.25
CA ARG A 194 68.05 53.09 -86.71
C ARG A 194 67.36 51.73 -86.66
N ALA A 195 67.55 50.90 -87.69
CA ALA A 195 67.12 49.50 -87.73
C ALA A 195 67.80 48.65 -86.64
N LYS A 196 69.14 48.73 -86.49
CA LYS A 196 69.86 48.03 -85.40
C LYS A 196 69.40 48.42 -83.99
N ASN A 197 69.05 49.69 -83.77
CA ASN A 197 68.52 50.15 -82.48
C ASN A 197 67.09 49.64 -82.24
N ALA A 198 66.26 49.57 -83.29
CA ALA A 198 64.92 48.99 -83.22
C ALA A 198 64.98 47.47 -82.94
N ASP A 199 65.94 46.75 -83.55
CA ASP A 199 66.17 45.33 -83.28
C ASP A 199 66.57 45.08 -81.82
N LYS A 200 67.53 45.86 -81.29
CA LYS A 200 67.92 45.78 -79.87
C LYS A 200 66.76 46.08 -78.92
N LEU A 201 65.90 47.05 -79.27
CA LEU A 201 64.71 47.38 -78.48
C LEU A 201 63.69 46.23 -78.51
N ARG A 202 63.45 45.63 -79.69
CA ARG A 202 62.59 44.45 -79.84
C ARG A 202 63.12 43.29 -79.01
N GLU A 203 64.40 42.99 -79.09
CA GLU A 203 65.04 41.89 -78.34
C GLU A 203 64.92 42.11 -76.82
N LYS A 204 65.12 43.34 -76.35
CA LYS A 204 64.91 43.72 -74.94
C LYS A 204 63.45 43.57 -74.51
N CYS A 205 62.49 44.02 -75.35
CA CYS A 205 61.06 43.82 -75.10
C CYS A 205 60.68 42.33 -75.11
N HIS A 206 61.27 41.55 -76.01
CA HIS A 206 61.02 40.12 -76.13
C HIS A 206 61.50 39.37 -74.89
N LYS A 207 62.72 39.64 -74.43
CA LYS A 207 63.26 39.09 -73.17
C LYS A 207 62.40 39.46 -71.96
N ARG A 208 61.94 40.71 -71.87
CA ARG A 208 61.05 41.13 -70.77
C ARG A 208 59.71 40.41 -70.82
N TYR A 209 59.12 40.26 -72.02
CA TYR A 209 57.87 39.50 -72.20
C TYR A 209 58.02 38.03 -71.80
N THR A 210 59.08 37.35 -72.24
CA THR A 210 59.29 35.93 -71.91
C THR A 210 59.47 35.73 -70.41
N GLU A 211 60.21 36.61 -69.72
CA GLU A 211 60.36 36.59 -68.27
C GLU A 211 59.02 36.83 -67.54
N THR A 212 58.26 37.85 -67.91
CA THR A 212 56.95 38.15 -67.29
C THR A 212 55.91 37.08 -67.57
N LYS A 213 55.93 36.49 -68.78
CA LYS A 213 55.03 35.40 -69.16
C LYS A 213 55.31 34.15 -68.34
N LEU A 214 56.59 33.82 -68.12
CA LEU A 214 56.97 32.69 -67.26
C LEU A 214 56.52 32.92 -65.80
N LYS A 215 56.68 34.14 -65.27
CA LYS A 215 56.17 34.50 -63.92
C LYS A 215 54.65 34.38 -63.83
N ALA A 216 53.92 34.88 -64.81
CA ALA A 216 52.46 34.76 -64.87
C ALA A 216 52.01 33.30 -64.95
N MET A 217 52.71 32.47 -65.74
CA MET A 217 52.43 31.03 -65.85
C MET A 217 52.67 30.29 -64.53
N ARG A 218 53.75 30.60 -63.80
CA ARG A 218 54.01 30.02 -62.47
C ARG A 218 52.93 30.43 -61.46
N ALA A 219 52.59 31.71 -61.39
CA ALA A 219 51.53 32.21 -60.51
C ALA A 219 50.16 31.59 -60.84
N ARG A 220 49.86 31.36 -62.13
CA ARG A 220 48.65 30.66 -62.56
C ARG A 220 48.62 29.21 -62.06
N ASN A 221 49.73 28.49 -62.17
CA ASN A 221 49.79 27.09 -61.71
C ASN A 221 49.63 27.01 -60.19
N GLU A 222 50.28 27.91 -59.42
CA GLU A 222 50.11 28.00 -57.97
C GLU A 222 48.66 28.34 -57.56
N TYR A 223 48.00 29.22 -58.33
CA TYR A 223 46.59 29.54 -58.12
C TYR A 223 45.70 28.32 -58.37
N ILE A 224 45.85 27.62 -59.51
CA ILE A 224 45.04 26.45 -59.84
C ILE A 224 45.18 25.35 -58.78
N LEU A 225 46.41 25.05 -58.33
CA LEU A 225 46.64 24.06 -57.28
C LEU A 225 45.95 24.43 -55.97
N SER A 226 45.99 25.71 -55.59
CA SER A 226 45.29 26.19 -54.40
C SER A 226 43.78 26.16 -54.58
N LEU A 227 43.28 26.47 -55.77
CA LEU A 227 41.85 26.42 -56.08
C LEU A 227 41.31 25.00 -55.93
N GLU A 228 42.02 24.00 -56.47
CA GLU A 228 41.67 22.59 -56.31
C GLU A 228 41.68 22.16 -54.84
N ALA A 229 42.73 22.53 -54.09
CA ALA A 229 42.84 22.23 -52.66
C ALA A 229 41.72 22.87 -51.82
N THR A 230 41.46 24.17 -52.02
CA THR A 230 40.40 24.89 -51.31
C THR A 230 39.03 24.33 -51.65
N ASN A 231 38.74 24.02 -52.92
CA ASN A 231 37.46 23.42 -53.32
C ASN A 231 37.26 22.03 -52.71
N ALA A 232 38.32 21.20 -52.66
CA ALA A 232 38.26 19.90 -52.00
C ALA A 232 37.97 20.05 -50.50
N PHE A 233 38.58 21.03 -49.83
CA PHE A 233 38.31 21.29 -48.41
C PHE A 233 36.90 21.84 -48.17
N VAL A 234 36.43 22.80 -48.99
CA VAL A 234 35.05 23.32 -48.91
C VAL A 234 34.05 22.18 -49.04
N LYS A 235 34.25 21.30 -50.03
CA LYS A 235 33.40 20.14 -50.22
C LYS A 235 33.40 19.22 -49.00
N LYS A 236 34.58 18.83 -48.50
CA LYS A 236 34.69 17.98 -47.30
C LYS A 236 34.01 18.61 -46.07
N TYR A 237 34.18 19.93 -45.88
CA TYR A 237 33.60 20.64 -44.77
C TYR A 237 32.07 20.57 -44.79
N PHE A 238 31.45 20.91 -45.92
CA PHE A 238 30.00 20.96 -46.06
C PHE A 238 29.34 19.57 -46.23
N ASP A 239 30.02 18.62 -46.86
CA ASP A 239 29.48 17.28 -47.10
C ASP A 239 29.64 16.35 -45.88
N GLN A 240 30.69 16.54 -45.07
CA GLN A 240 31.05 15.61 -43.99
C GLN A 240 31.26 16.30 -42.65
N ASP A 241 32.21 17.25 -42.55
CA ASP A 241 32.68 17.72 -41.23
C ASP A 241 31.56 18.40 -40.41
N ILE A 242 30.63 19.12 -41.07
CA ILE A 242 29.46 19.71 -40.40
C ILE A 242 28.58 18.62 -39.74
N TYR A 243 28.33 17.52 -40.45
CA TYR A 243 27.49 16.44 -39.95
C TYR A 243 28.17 15.70 -38.79
N ASP A 244 29.46 15.40 -38.91
CA ASP A 244 30.23 14.76 -37.85
C ASP A 244 30.27 15.62 -36.58
N ILE A 245 30.42 16.94 -36.73
CA ILE A 245 30.35 17.90 -35.63
C ILE A 245 28.95 17.87 -35.00
N LEU A 246 27.89 17.98 -35.80
CA LEU A 246 26.50 17.97 -35.33
C LEU A 246 26.15 16.67 -34.58
N GLU A 247 26.60 15.53 -35.07
CA GLU A 247 26.43 14.23 -34.40
C GLU A 247 27.15 14.24 -33.05
N CYS A 248 28.36 14.80 -32.98
CA CYS A 248 29.11 14.93 -31.74
C CYS A 248 28.41 15.84 -30.71
N TYR A 249 27.75 16.92 -31.15
CA TYR A 249 26.90 17.78 -30.30
C TYR A 249 25.68 17.05 -29.70
N ASP A 250 25.26 15.95 -30.30
CA ASP A 250 24.15 15.12 -29.82
C ASP A 250 24.62 13.83 -29.14
N HIS A 251 25.94 13.66 -28.99
CA HIS A 251 26.53 12.41 -28.51
C HIS A 251 25.97 12.03 -27.12
N ASN A 252 25.41 10.83 -27.02
CA ASN A 252 24.80 10.23 -25.82
C ASN A 252 23.63 11.02 -25.20
N TYR A 253 23.25 12.21 -25.70
CA TYR A 253 22.17 13.03 -25.12
C TYR A 253 20.82 12.29 -25.13
N GLN A 254 20.36 11.86 -26.30
CA GLN A 254 19.06 11.19 -26.45
C GLN A 254 19.00 9.88 -25.67
N GLN A 255 20.07 9.09 -25.73
CA GLN A 255 20.14 7.80 -25.01
C GLN A 255 20.17 8.00 -23.49
N ALA A 256 20.90 9.01 -22.99
CA ALA A 256 20.92 9.31 -21.57
C ALA A 256 19.54 9.76 -21.06
N PHE A 257 18.84 10.57 -21.87
CA PHE A 257 17.47 10.99 -21.60
C PHE A 257 16.49 9.81 -21.59
N GLN A 258 16.53 8.94 -22.62
CA GLN A 258 15.71 7.73 -22.69
C GLN A 258 15.89 6.85 -21.45
N ARG A 259 17.14 6.57 -21.06
CA ARG A 259 17.44 5.79 -19.85
C ARG A 259 16.91 6.43 -18.56
N ALA A 260 16.85 7.77 -18.49
CA ALA A 260 16.26 8.46 -17.34
C ALA A 260 14.73 8.26 -17.30
N MET A 261 14.07 8.36 -18.45
CA MET A 261 12.63 8.12 -18.56
C MET A 261 12.24 6.67 -18.29
N ASP A 262 13.00 5.70 -18.80
CA ASP A 262 12.79 4.28 -18.54
C ASP A 262 12.93 3.95 -17.05
N TYR A 263 13.88 4.58 -16.37
CA TYR A 263 14.05 4.42 -14.92
C TYR A 263 12.82 4.92 -14.15
N TYR A 264 12.32 6.12 -14.47
CA TYR A 264 11.11 6.66 -13.84
C TYR A 264 9.88 5.79 -14.12
N ALA A 265 9.65 5.41 -15.37
CA ALA A 265 8.54 4.54 -15.74
C ALA A 265 8.61 3.18 -15.02
N GLY A 266 9.81 2.58 -14.95
CA GLY A 266 10.04 1.33 -14.24
C GLY A 266 9.72 1.42 -12.75
N MET A 267 10.04 2.55 -12.11
CA MET A 267 9.69 2.79 -10.71
C MET A 267 8.17 2.88 -10.49
N GLU A 268 7.44 3.65 -11.31
CA GLU A 268 5.98 3.77 -11.21
C GLU A 268 5.26 2.43 -11.46
N ILE A 269 5.74 1.65 -12.43
CA ILE A 269 5.23 0.29 -12.68
C ILE A 269 5.44 -0.59 -11.44
N GLN A 270 6.61 -0.53 -10.81
CA GLN A 270 6.89 -1.32 -9.61
C GLN A 270 6.01 -0.89 -8.42
N ALA A 271 5.85 0.41 -8.20
CA ALA A 271 4.96 0.94 -7.17
C ALA A 271 3.50 0.47 -7.38
N SER A 272 3.03 0.49 -8.64
CA SER A 272 1.70 0.02 -9.02
C SER A 272 1.50 -1.48 -8.75
N LYS A 273 2.50 -2.32 -9.06
CA LYS A 273 2.47 -3.76 -8.75
C LYS A 273 2.37 -4.03 -7.25
N MET A 274 3.10 -3.28 -6.43
CA MET A 274 3.03 -3.41 -4.98
C MET A 274 1.65 -3.04 -4.45
N LEU A 275 1.07 -1.94 -4.93
CA LEU A 275 -0.30 -1.55 -4.59
C LEU A 275 -1.33 -2.61 -4.99
N GLN A 276 -1.21 -3.16 -6.20
CA GLN A 276 -2.09 -4.22 -6.69
C GLN A 276 -2.02 -5.48 -5.83
N LYS A 277 -0.82 -5.86 -5.36
CA LYS A 277 -0.64 -6.98 -4.45
C LYS A 277 -1.37 -6.75 -3.12
N ASP A 278 -1.23 -5.57 -2.53
CA ASP A 278 -1.90 -5.24 -1.26
C ASP A 278 -3.43 -5.29 -1.41
N LEU A 279 -3.96 -4.71 -2.49
CA LEU A 279 -5.39 -4.76 -2.83
C LEU A 279 -5.91 -6.18 -3.09
N THR A 280 -5.13 -7.03 -3.74
CA THR A 280 -5.49 -8.44 -3.97
C THR A 280 -5.57 -9.19 -2.65
N THR A 281 -4.62 -8.95 -1.74
CA THR A 281 -4.63 -9.52 -0.39
C THR A 281 -5.87 -9.08 0.40
N LEU A 282 -6.23 -7.80 0.35
CA LEU A 282 -7.46 -7.30 0.96
C LEU A 282 -8.71 -7.99 0.40
N LYS A 283 -8.79 -8.15 -0.92
CA LYS A 283 -9.90 -8.84 -1.58
C LYS A 283 -10.03 -10.28 -1.09
N ASP A 284 -8.92 -10.99 -0.91
CA ASP A 284 -8.94 -12.37 -0.43
C ASP A 284 -9.31 -12.45 1.06
N ASN A 285 -8.87 -11.48 1.88
CA ASN A 285 -9.32 -11.38 3.27
C ASN A 285 -10.84 -11.15 3.38
N VAL A 286 -11.40 -10.28 2.53
CA VAL A 286 -12.85 -10.03 2.47
C VAL A 286 -13.63 -11.28 2.06
N LYS A 287 -13.14 -12.04 1.07
CA LYS A 287 -13.76 -13.33 0.71
C LYS A 287 -13.73 -14.34 1.86
N GLY A 288 -12.74 -14.25 2.73
CA GLY A 288 -12.63 -15.08 3.93
C GLY A 288 -13.58 -14.72 5.06
N MET A 289 -14.34 -13.61 4.95
CA MET A 289 -15.32 -13.23 5.96
C MET A 289 -16.44 -14.26 6.04
N ASN A 290 -16.66 -14.80 7.25
CA ASN A 290 -17.71 -15.77 7.50
C ASN A 290 -18.53 -15.37 8.72
N ALA A 291 -19.82 -15.11 8.50
CA ALA A 291 -20.75 -14.74 9.56
C ALA A 291 -21.07 -15.90 10.52
N GLU A 292 -20.97 -17.15 10.05
CA GLU A 292 -21.19 -18.33 10.89
C GLU A 292 -20.06 -18.55 11.87
N SER A 293 -18.81 -18.42 11.43
CA SER A 293 -17.65 -18.52 12.33
C SER A 293 -17.66 -17.41 13.38
N GLU A 294 -18.12 -16.22 13.01
CA GLU A 294 -18.30 -15.10 13.94
C GLU A 294 -19.39 -15.38 14.99
N ARG A 295 -20.55 -15.92 14.58
CA ARG A 295 -21.60 -16.33 15.53
C ARG A 295 -21.12 -17.42 16.50
N LEU A 296 -20.39 -18.41 16.00
CA LEU A 296 -19.82 -19.48 16.82
C LEU A 296 -18.78 -18.93 17.81
N ARG A 297 -17.94 -17.98 17.37
CA ARG A 297 -16.96 -17.30 18.23
C ARG A 297 -17.66 -16.52 19.36
N ILE A 298 -18.73 -15.79 19.06
CA ILE A 298 -19.51 -15.05 20.08
C ILE A 298 -20.06 -16.01 21.14
N ALA A 299 -20.60 -17.16 20.71
CA ALA A 299 -21.11 -18.18 21.62
C ALA A 299 -19.98 -18.83 22.46
N SER A 300 -18.84 -19.15 21.84
CA SER A 300 -17.70 -19.77 22.53
C SER A 300 -16.98 -18.84 23.50
N ASP A 301 -16.93 -17.54 23.20
CA ASP A 301 -16.30 -16.53 24.06
C ASP A 301 -17.18 -16.22 25.29
N ASN A 302 -18.47 -16.56 25.24
CA ASN A 302 -19.46 -16.29 26.30
C ASN A 302 -20.25 -17.55 26.69
N PRO A 303 -19.59 -18.65 27.11
CA PRO A 303 -20.26 -19.94 27.31
C PRO A 303 -21.32 -19.86 28.41
N HIS A 304 -21.06 -19.12 29.50
CA HIS A 304 -22.02 -18.93 30.58
C HIS A 304 -23.30 -18.18 30.19
N THR A 305 -23.30 -17.43 29.07
CA THR A 305 -24.47 -16.68 28.60
C THR A 305 -25.33 -17.51 27.65
N PHE A 306 -24.71 -18.28 26.76
CA PHE A 306 -25.40 -18.97 25.67
C PHE A 306 -25.55 -20.49 25.85
N GLN A 307 -24.87 -21.09 26.84
CA GLN A 307 -24.95 -22.53 27.09
C GLN A 307 -26.01 -22.85 28.16
N PHE A 308 -26.91 -23.78 27.82
CA PHE A 308 -27.90 -24.31 28.76
C PHE A 308 -27.24 -25.24 29.80
N THR A 309 -27.55 -25.02 31.09
CA THR A 309 -26.83 -25.64 32.23
C THR A 309 -27.38 -27.00 32.67
N GLY A 310 -28.53 -27.46 32.16
CA GLY A 310 -29.05 -28.81 32.46
C GLY A 310 -30.56 -28.95 32.26
N LYS A 311 -31.05 -30.16 32.00
CA LYS A 311 -32.49 -30.42 31.75
C LYS A 311 -33.33 -30.25 33.02
N PHE A 312 -34.56 -29.76 32.85
CA PHE A 312 -35.59 -29.81 33.89
C PHE A 312 -36.02 -31.26 34.17
N VAL A 313 -36.27 -31.57 35.44
CA VAL A 313 -36.61 -32.92 35.92
C VAL A 313 -37.96 -32.85 36.67
N PHE A 314 -38.75 -33.92 36.58
CA PHE A 314 -40.00 -34.08 37.34
C PHE A 314 -39.68 -34.20 38.84
N ILE A 315 -40.37 -33.40 39.67
CA ILE A 315 -40.18 -33.39 41.13
C ILE A 315 -41.42 -34.04 41.74
N ASN A 316 -41.25 -35.20 42.37
CA ASN A 316 -42.33 -35.91 43.03
C ASN A 316 -42.87 -35.08 44.20
N HIS A 317 -44.18 -35.10 44.40
CA HIS A 317 -44.82 -34.51 45.56
C HIS A 317 -45.05 -35.60 46.61
N SER A 318 -44.41 -35.47 47.78
CA SER A 318 -44.54 -36.44 48.88
C SER A 318 -44.16 -37.87 48.45
N ASP A 319 -44.95 -38.88 48.83
CA ASP A 319 -44.69 -40.31 48.54
C ASP A 319 -45.20 -40.77 47.15
N ASP A 320 -45.51 -39.84 46.25
CA ASP A 320 -45.92 -40.21 44.88
C ASP A 320 -44.75 -40.85 44.12
N GLU A 321 -44.83 -42.17 43.92
CA GLU A 321 -43.84 -42.95 43.18
C GLU A 321 -44.06 -42.92 41.65
N VAL A 322 -45.16 -42.33 41.17
CA VAL A 322 -45.54 -42.33 39.75
C VAL A 322 -44.91 -41.14 39.03
N CYS A 323 -43.97 -41.42 38.12
CA CYS A 323 -43.27 -40.40 37.33
C CYS A 323 -43.50 -40.52 35.81
N GLN A 324 -44.58 -41.21 35.40
CA GLN A 324 -44.92 -41.47 33.99
C GLN A 324 -46.42 -41.31 33.75
N ILE A 325 -46.81 -41.04 32.50
CA ILE A 325 -48.22 -40.91 32.10
C ILE A 325 -48.90 -42.27 32.29
N THR A 326 -50.00 -42.29 33.05
CA THR A 326 -50.76 -43.52 33.38
C THR A 326 -52.05 -43.55 32.55
N ALA A 327 -52.27 -44.64 31.80
CA ALA A 327 -53.41 -44.82 30.90
C ALA A 327 -54.63 -45.49 31.57
N GLN A 328 -55.00 -45.04 32.78
CA GLN A 328 -56.15 -45.59 33.52
C GLN A 328 -57.50 -45.18 32.90
N GLU A 329 -57.58 -44.00 32.29
CA GLU A 329 -58.72 -43.53 31.48
C GLU A 329 -58.31 -43.42 30.01
N HIS A 330 -58.42 -44.52 29.26
CA HIS A 330 -57.93 -44.58 27.87
C HIS A 330 -58.69 -43.60 26.95
N ASP A 331 -60.02 -43.49 27.10
CA ASP A 331 -60.87 -42.63 26.26
C ASP A 331 -60.54 -41.13 26.40
N THR A 332 -60.15 -40.68 27.60
CA THR A 332 -59.79 -39.27 27.84
C THR A 332 -58.41 -38.95 27.28
N LEU A 333 -57.45 -39.87 27.40
CA LEU A 333 -56.13 -39.75 26.80
C LEU A 333 -56.16 -39.85 25.27
N ASP A 334 -56.98 -40.72 24.69
CA ASP A 334 -57.20 -40.82 23.25
C ASP A 334 -57.79 -39.51 22.68
N LYS A 335 -58.77 -38.92 23.38
CA LYS A 335 -59.33 -37.62 23.01
C LYS A 335 -58.28 -36.50 23.08
N GLN A 336 -57.44 -36.49 24.12
CA GLN A 336 -56.33 -35.54 24.24
C GLN A 336 -55.27 -35.76 23.15
N HIS A 337 -54.99 -37.01 22.78
CA HIS A 337 -54.08 -37.34 21.71
C HIS A 337 -54.58 -36.80 20.36
N SER A 338 -55.86 -37.05 20.04
CA SER A 338 -56.49 -36.58 18.80
C SER A 338 -56.51 -35.05 18.70
N ASP A 339 -56.84 -34.31 19.77
CA ASP A 339 -56.77 -32.83 19.81
C ASP A 339 -55.34 -32.31 19.58
N VAL A 340 -54.35 -32.92 20.24
CA VAL A 340 -52.94 -32.53 20.07
C VAL A 340 -52.44 -32.83 18.66
N GLU A 341 -52.88 -33.94 18.05
CA GLU A 341 -52.53 -34.33 16.68
C GLU A 341 -53.09 -33.35 15.65
N GLU A 342 -54.36 -32.96 15.76
CA GLU A 342 -54.98 -31.99 14.87
C GLU A 342 -54.29 -30.63 14.97
N ARG A 343 -54.08 -30.13 16.19
CA ARG A 343 -53.39 -28.86 16.42
C ARG A 343 -51.94 -28.88 15.95
N LEU A 344 -51.26 -30.02 16.08
CA LEU A 344 -49.91 -30.22 15.57
C LEU A 344 -49.87 -30.18 14.03
N LYS A 345 -50.88 -30.76 13.36
CA LYS A 345 -51.01 -30.69 11.91
C LYS A 345 -51.17 -29.25 11.43
N THR A 346 -52.04 -28.47 12.05
CA THR A 346 -52.23 -27.05 11.76
C THR A 346 -50.95 -26.24 12.02
N ALA A 347 -50.30 -26.43 13.17
CA ALA A 347 -49.06 -25.74 13.48
C ALA A 347 -47.92 -26.11 12.50
N LYS A 348 -47.91 -27.34 11.95
CA LYS A 348 -46.93 -27.76 10.93
C LYS A 348 -47.15 -27.02 9.61
N SER A 349 -48.39 -26.99 9.09
CA SER A 349 -48.70 -26.29 7.84
C SER A 349 -48.44 -24.78 7.95
N GLU A 350 -48.89 -24.15 9.05
CA GLU A 350 -48.64 -22.73 9.30
C GLU A 350 -47.14 -22.40 9.36
N THR A 351 -46.34 -23.22 10.05
CA THR A 351 -44.88 -23.03 10.12
C THR A 351 -44.24 -23.11 8.73
N GLU A 352 -44.68 -24.03 7.88
CA GLU A 352 -44.13 -24.22 6.54
C GLU A 352 -44.48 -23.05 5.60
N GLU A 353 -45.72 -22.57 5.65
CA GLU A 353 -46.17 -21.41 4.88
C GLU A 353 -45.41 -20.14 5.28
N ILE A 354 -45.29 -19.87 6.59
CA ILE A 354 -44.53 -18.73 7.10
C ILE A 354 -43.06 -18.82 6.66
N ASN A 355 -42.46 -20.01 6.72
CA ASN A 355 -41.07 -20.22 6.29
C ASN A 355 -40.88 -19.94 4.79
N LYS A 356 -41.82 -20.34 3.93
CA LYS A 356 -41.79 -20.03 2.49
C LYS A 356 -41.86 -18.52 2.24
N SER A 357 -42.78 -17.82 2.91
CA SER A 357 -42.87 -16.35 2.81
C SER A 357 -41.62 -15.65 3.31
N LEU A 358 -41.00 -16.15 4.39
CA LEU A 358 -39.77 -15.60 4.95
C LEU A 358 -38.59 -15.73 3.98
N GLU A 359 -38.37 -16.92 3.41
CA GLU A 359 -37.27 -17.13 2.45
C GLU A 359 -37.48 -16.34 1.16
N ALA A 360 -38.73 -16.22 0.66
CA ALA A 360 -39.02 -15.39 -0.50
C ALA A 360 -38.71 -13.89 -0.25
N ALA A 361 -39.05 -13.38 0.94
CA ALA A 361 -38.72 -11.99 1.33
C ALA A 361 -37.20 -11.78 1.42
N LYS A 362 -36.49 -12.76 2.00
CA LYS A 362 -35.02 -12.76 2.13
C LYS A 362 -34.30 -12.79 0.77
N ASP A 363 -34.75 -13.61 -0.16
CA ASP A 363 -34.21 -13.65 -1.53
C ASP A 363 -34.46 -12.34 -2.27
N THR A 364 -35.65 -11.76 -2.11
CA THR A 364 -36.00 -10.45 -2.68
C THR A 364 -35.09 -9.36 -2.13
N LEU A 365 -34.88 -9.32 -0.82
CA LEU A 365 -33.94 -8.38 -0.18
C LEU A 365 -32.52 -8.55 -0.73
N ARG A 366 -32.02 -9.79 -0.82
CA ARG A 366 -30.69 -10.08 -1.37
C ARG A 366 -30.53 -9.54 -2.80
N ASN A 367 -31.54 -9.73 -3.65
CA ASN A 367 -31.52 -9.24 -5.02
C ASN A 367 -31.54 -7.71 -5.08
N THR A 368 -32.32 -7.06 -4.22
CA THR A 368 -32.35 -5.59 -4.08
C THR A 368 -30.97 -5.04 -3.71
N TYR A 369 -30.30 -5.64 -2.71
CA TYR A 369 -28.95 -5.25 -2.31
C TYR A 369 -27.92 -5.47 -3.43
N ASN A 370 -27.94 -6.64 -4.09
CA ASN A 370 -27.03 -6.91 -5.21
C ASN A 370 -27.19 -5.90 -6.36
N LYS A 371 -28.41 -5.45 -6.64
CA LYS A 371 -28.68 -4.46 -7.68
C LYS A 371 -28.08 -3.09 -7.33
N LEU A 372 -28.24 -2.65 -6.07
CA LEU A 372 -27.64 -1.41 -5.58
C LEU A 372 -26.11 -1.44 -5.69
N ASP A 373 -25.49 -2.58 -5.33
CA ASP A 373 -24.04 -2.76 -5.43
C ASP A 373 -23.54 -2.72 -6.89
N GLN A 374 -24.30 -3.30 -7.83
CA GLN A 374 -23.98 -3.25 -9.26
C GLN A 374 -24.05 -1.82 -9.81
N GLU A 375 -25.06 -1.04 -9.40
CA GLU A 375 -25.22 0.36 -9.80
C GLU A 375 -24.05 1.23 -9.27
N LEU A 376 -23.58 0.99 -8.04
CA LEU A 376 -22.39 1.65 -7.49
C LEU A 376 -21.11 1.30 -8.25
N SER A 377 -20.94 0.03 -8.64
CA SER A 377 -19.77 -0.40 -9.41
C SER A 377 -19.77 0.14 -10.85
N ALA A 378 -20.94 0.33 -11.47
CA ALA A 378 -21.05 0.85 -12.83
C ALA A 378 -20.57 2.31 -12.96
N GLY A 379 -20.56 3.08 -11.86
CA GLY A 379 -20.09 4.46 -11.83
C GLY A 379 -18.60 4.65 -12.18
N PHE A 380 -17.78 3.61 -12.06
CA PHE A 380 -16.36 3.65 -12.44
C PHE A 380 -16.11 3.41 -13.93
N SER A 381 -17.09 2.89 -14.66
CA SER A 381 -16.95 2.48 -16.07
C SER A 381 -17.52 3.48 -17.07
N ASN A 382 -18.31 4.47 -16.61
CA ASN A 382 -19.01 5.43 -17.47
C ASN A 382 -18.37 6.82 -17.35
N GLU A 383 -17.71 7.30 -18.40
CA GLU A 383 -17.10 8.65 -18.47
C GLU A 383 -18.12 9.81 -18.38
N LYS A 384 -19.43 9.51 -18.44
CA LYS A 384 -20.48 10.50 -18.18
C LYS A 384 -20.88 10.42 -16.71
N GLY A 385 -20.38 11.37 -15.93
CA GLY A 385 -20.70 11.59 -14.51
C GLY A 385 -22.18 11.87 -14.25
N GLY A 386 -23.03 10.85 -14.38
CA GLY A 386 -24.33 10.81 -13.75
C GLY A 386 -24.17 10.49 -12.27
N SER A 387 -25.10 10.94 -11.45
CA SER A 387 -25.22 10.64 -10.02
C SER A 387 -25.49 9.15 -9.76
N GLY A 388 -24.60 8.27 -10.20
CA GLY A 388 -24.70 6.83 -10.04
C GLY A 388 -24.49 6.47 -8.58
N GLY A 389 -25.58 6.13 -7.89
CA GLY A 389 -25.53 5.54 -6.55
C GLY A 389 -26.35 6.23 -5.46
N ILE A 390 -27.03 7.34 -5.73
CA ILE A 390 -27.95 7.90 -4.73
C ILE A 390 -29.28 7.16 -4.82
N GLU A 391 -29.48 6.23 -3.89
CA GLU A 391 -30.76 5.54 -3.68
C GLU A 391 -31.87 6.57 -3.46
N SER A 392 -32.96 6.46 -4.23
CA SER A 392 -34.11 7.36 -4.08
C SER A 392 -34.80 7.13 -2.73
N SER A 393 -35.43 8.16 -2.17
CA SER A 393 -36.20 8.05 -0.92
C SER A 393 -37.31 7.00 -1.02
N ALA A 394 -37.91 6.83 -2.20
CA ALA A 394 -38.96 5.82 -2.44
C ALA A 394 -38.38 4.39 -2.44
N THR A 395 -37.22 4.19 -3.07
CA THR A 395 -36.52 2.90 -3.08
C THR A 395 -36.13 2.48 -1.66
N LYS A 396 -35.62 3.44 -0.87
CA LYS A 396 -35.27 3.22 0.54
C LYS A 396 -36.49 2.83 1.39
N SER A 397 -37.60 3.54 1.26
CA SER A 397 -38.85 3.24 1.99
C SER A 397 -39.36 1.83 1.68
N ASN A 398 -39.41 1.46 0.40
CA ASN A 398 -39.85 0.14 -0.04
C ASN A 398 -38.94 -0.98 0.52
N ARG A 399 -37.63 -0.73 0.62
CA ARG A 399 -36.70 -1.67 1.23
C ARG A 399 -36.95 -1.83 2.73
N GLU A 400 -37.11 -0.73 3.45
CA GLU A 400 -37.40 -0.75 4.89
C GLU A 400 -38.72 -1.48 5.21
N GLU A 401 -39.75 -1.28 4.38
CA GLU A 401 -41.01 -2.02 4.48
C GLU A 401 -40.81 -3.53 4.29
N LEU A 402 -40.01 -3.93 3.30
CA LEU A 402 -39.70 -5.33 3.04
C LEU A 402 -38.86 -5.97 4.17
N GLU A 403 -37.93 -5.22 4.77
CA GLU A 403 -37.18 -5.65 5.95
C GLU A 403 -38.08 -5.85 7.16
N ASN A 404 -38.98 -4.90 7.42
CA ASN A 404 -39.95 -5.00 8.49
C ASN A 404 -40.88 -6.21 8.30
N TYR A 405 -41.31 -6.46 7.06
CA TYR A 405 -42.08 -7.66 6.71
C TYR A 405 -41.28 -8.95 6.98
N HIS A 406 -40.02 -9.02 6.55
CA HIS A 406 -39.14 -10.16 6.82
C HIS A 406 -38.97 -10.39 8.34
N LEU A 407 -38.72 -9.34 9.12
CA LEU A 407 -38.57 -9.43 10.57
C LEU A 407 -39.88 -9.87 11.26
N ALA A 408 -41.03 -9.39 10.80
CA ALA A 408 -42.33 -9.83 11.30
C ALA A 408 -42.55 -11.32 11.04
N LYS A 409 -42.27 -11.80 9.82
CA LYS A 409 -42.38 -13.23 9.47
C LYS A 409 -41.38 -14.10 10.22
N PHE A 410 -40.16 -13.62 10.46
CA PHE A 410 -39.18 -14.32 11.28
C PHE A 410 -39.66 -14.49 12.73
N LYS A 411 -40.25 -13.44 13.31
CA LYS A 411 -40.86 -13.50 14.64
C LYS A 411 -42.00 -14.51 14.70
N GLU A 412 -42.91 -14.49 13.72
CA GLU A 412 -43.99 -15.47 13.60
C GLU A 412 -43.43 -16.90 13.51
N LEU A 413 -42.42 -17.12 12.67
CA LEU A 413 -41.79 -18.43 12.49
C LEU A 413 -41.24 -18.99 13.80
N ILE A 414 -40.50 -18.18 14.57
CA ILE A 414 -39.96 -18.61 15.88
C ILE A 414 -41.10 -18.98 16.84
N MET A 415 -42.15 -18.17 16.91
CA MET A 415 -43.26 -18.40 17.83
C MET A 415 -44.05 -19.67 17.44
N THR A 416 -44.42 -19.82 16.16
CA THR A 416 -45.19 -20.97 15.68
C THR A 416 -44.35 -22.25 15.70
N SER A 417 -43.06 -22.19 15.34
CA SER A 417 -42.17 -23.36 15.44
C SER A 417 -41.95 -23.83 16.89
N SER A 418 -41.97 -22.91 17.87
CA SER A 418 -41.94 -23.24 19.30
C SER A 418 -43.23 -23.95 19.74
N VAL A 419 -44.40 -23.44 19.34
CA VAL A 419 -45.68 -24.13 19.56
C VAL A 419 -45.68 -25.52 18.94
N ARG A 420 -45.25 -25.65 17.68
CA ARG A 420 -45.09 -26.92 16.97
C ARG A 420 -44.19 -27.88 17.73
N THR A 421 -43.06 -27.42 18.27
CA THR A 421 -42.12 -28.24 19.03
C THR A 421 -42.73 -28.74 20.34
N ARG A 422 -43.45 -27.87 21.07
CA ARG A 422 -44.17 -28.25 22.30
C ARG A 422 -45.29 -29.25 22.03
N LEU A 423 -46.09 -29.03 20.98
CA LEU A 423 -47.16 -29.96 20.58
C LEU A 423 -46.59 -31.30 20.10
N GLN A 424 -45.50 -31.29 19.33
CA GLN A 424 -44.81 -32.50 18.90
C GLN A 424 -44.29 -33.31 20.09
N ALA A 425 -43.71 -32.65 21.10
CA ALA A 425 -43.27 -33.32 22.33
C ALA A 425 -44.44 -33.94 23.10
N LYS A 426 -45.58 -33.24 23.23
CA LYS A 426 -46.81 -33.78 23.84
C LYS A 426 -47.37 -34.96 23.06
N HIS A 427 -47.47 -34.84 21.74
CA HIS A 427 -47.92 -35.91 20.85
C HIS A 427 -47.05 -37.16 21.01
N THR A 428 -45.73 -37.03 20.97
CA THR A 428 -44.80 -38.15 21.15
C THR A 428 -44.92 -38.79 22.54
N ALA A 429 -45.14 -37.99 23.60
CA ALA A 429 -45.34 -38.52 24.94
C ALA A 429 -46.67 -39.29 25.09
N LEU A 430 -47.76 -38.76 24.53
CA LEU A 430 -49.09 -39.40 24.53
C LEU A 430 -49.12 -40.66 23.66
N MET A 431 -48.55 -40.63 22.46
CA MET A 431 -48.37 -41.82 21.60
C MET A 431 -47.66 -42.96 22.36
N LYS A 432 -46.61 -42.62 23.11
CA LYS A 432 -45.86 -43.62 23.89
C LYS A 432 -46.69 -44.20 25.05
N ALA A 433 -47.57 -43.40 25.66
CA ALA A 433 -48.44 -43.82 26.76
C ALA A 433 -49.64 -44.67 26.28
N LEU A 434 -50.19 -44.38 25.10
CA LEU A 434 -51.30 -45.09 24.45
C LEU A 434 -50.86 -46.34 23.65
N GLY A 435 -49.58 -46.72 23.71
CA GLY A 435 -49.07 -47.96 23.12
C GLY A 435 -48.60 -47.87 21.66
N GLY A 436 -48.21 -46.71 21.16
CA GLY A 436 -47.89 -46.48 19.74
C GLY A 436 -46.42 -46.59 19.30
N GLU A 437 -45.95 -47.82 19.06
CA GLU A 437 -45.21 -48.24 17.84
C GLU A 437 -45.79 -49.61 17.42
N PRO A 438 -46.02 -49.91 16.12
CA PRO A 438 -46.50 -51.23 15.73
C PRO A 438 -45.45 -52.30 16.09
N GLY A 439 -45.73 -53.11 17.12
CA GLY A 439 -44.94 -54.30 17.46
C GLY A 439 -44.25 -54.34 18.84
N LYS A 440 -44.44 -53.37 19.75
CA LYS A 440 -43.90 -53.46 21.14
C LYS A 440 -45.01 -53.41 22.18
N ARG A 441 -44.99 -54.35 23.13
CA ARG A 441 -45.94 -54.42 24.26
C ARG A 441 -45.86 -53.15 25.13
N PRO A 442 -46.98 -52.69 25.71
CA PRO A 442 -46.99 -51.60 26.69
C PRO A 442 -46.07 -51.94 27.87
N PRO A 443 -45.33 -50.96 28.44
CA PRO A 443 -44.60 -51.16 29.69
C PRO A 443 -45.57 -51.50 30.82
N GLN A 444 -45.23 -52.48 31.66
CA GLN A 444 -45.98 -52.75 32.90
C GLN A 444 -45.80 -51.59 33.89
N LEU A 445 -46.89 -50.99 34.35
CA LEU A 445 -46.93 -49.97 35.39
C LEU A 445 -47.15 -50.60 36.78
N PRO A 446 -46.64 -49.99 37.87
CA PRO A 446 -45.77 -48.81 37.90
C PRO A 446 -44.27 -49.17 37.85
N MET A 447 -43.48 -48.47 37.02
CA MET A 447 -42.01 -48.55 37.02
C MET A 447 -41.41 -47.42 37.87
N LYS A 448 -40.48 -47.76 38.77
CA LYS A 448 -39.73 -46.82 39.63
C LYS A 448 -38.86 -45.84 38.81
N PRO A 449 -38.60 -44.62 39.33
CA PRO A 449 -37.73 -43.65 38.67
C PRO A 449 -36.31 -44.19 38.41
N ASN A 450 -35.77 -43.87 37.23
CA ASN A 450 -34.43 -44.32 36.79
C ASN A 450 -33.32 -43.74 37.70
N ALA A 451 -32.30 -44.54 38.02
CA ALA A 451 -31.17 -44.15 38.88
C ALA A 451 -30.49 -42.84 38.47
N LYS A 452 -30.48 -42.50 37.16
CA LYS A 452 -29.96 -41.22 36.64
C LYS A 452 -30.79 -40.01 37.08
N THR A 453 -32.11 -40.16 37.17
CA THR A 453 -33.04 -39.10 37.60
C THR A 453 -32.95 -38.89 39.11
N GLN A 454 -32.82 -39.98 39.87
CA GLN A 454 -32.60 -39.92 41.32
C GLN A 454 -31.26 -39.27 41.68
N ALA A 455 -30.19 -39.54 40.93
CA ALA A 455 -28.88 -38.90 41.14
C ALA A 455 -28.89 -37.37 40.90
N LEU A 456 -29.68 -36.89 39.92
CA LEU A 456 -29.86 -35.46 39.66
C LEU A 456 -30.60 -34.75 40.80
N ILE A 457 -31.65 -35.38 41.34
CA ILE A 457 -32.41 -34.85 42.49
C ILE A 457 -31.55 -34.84 43.76
N ALA A 458 -30.73 -35.88 43.98
CA ALA A 458 -29.82 -35.95 45.13
C ALA A 458 -28.71 -34.88 45.08
N ASN A 459 -28.19 -34.56 43.89
CA ASN A 459 -27.18 -33.51 43.73
C ASN A 459 -27.74 -32.10 43.97
N ALA A 460 -29.02 -31.84 43.71
CA ALA A 460 -29.66 -30.56 43.99
C ALA A 460 -29.79 -30.24 45.49
N HIS A 461 -29.73 -31.24 46.37
CA HIS A 461 -29.90 -31.09 47.82
C HIS A 461 -28.59 -31.09 48.64
N LYS A 462 -27.41 -31.16 48.00
CA LYS A 462 -26.12 -31.22 48.72
C LYS A 462 -25.63 -29.81 49.06
N LYS A 463 -25.88 -29.33 50.28
CA LYS A 463 -25.34 -28.08 50.82
C LYS A 463 -23.80 -28.23 50.96
N TYR A 464 -23.01 -27.52 50.15
CA TYR A 464 -21.55 -27.51 50.25
C TYR A 464 -21.11 -26.46 51.28
N GLN A 465 -20.23 -26.85 52.21
CA GLN A 465 -19.67 -25.95 53.23
C GLN A 465 -18.50 -25.14 52.63
N LEU A 466 -18.66 -23.82 52.55
CA LEU A 466 -17.74 -22.94 51.82
C LEU A 466 -16.48 -22.61 52.62
N PHE A 467 -16.58 -22.42 53.93
CA PHE A 467 -15.48 -22.16 54.85
C PHE A 467 -15.10 -23.45 55.60
N GLY A 468 -13.81 -23.69 55.85
CA GLY A 468 -13.37 -24.89 56.57
C GLY A 468 -13.14 -26.13 55.71
N SER A 469 -13.23 -26.02 54.37
CA SER A 469 -13.14 -27.15 53.44
C SER A 469 -11.91 -27.05 52.52
N LYS A 470 -11.53 -28.16 51.88
CA LYS A 470 -10.48 -28.19 50.87
C LYS A 470 -10.96 -27.58 49.56
N LEU A 471 -10.10 -26.77 48.93
CA LEU A 471 -10.35 -26.22 47.59
C LEU A 471 -10.61 -27.32 46.55
N GLU A 472 -9.94 -28.48 46.68
CA GLU A 472 -10.16 -29.60 45.77
C GLU A 472 -11.60 -30.13 45.82
N ASP A 473 -12.21 -30.16 47.01
CA ASP A 473 -13.58 -30.63 47.18
C ASP A 473 -14.59 -29.60 46.69
N TYR A 474 -14.27 -28.30 46.76
CA TYR A 474 -15.05 -27.25 46.10
C TYR A 474 -15.13 -27.48 44.60
N VAL A 475 -13.98 -27.72 43.96
CA VAL A 475 -13.89 -27.94 42.51
C VAL A 475 -14.63 -29.21 42.11
N LYS A 476 -14.54 -30.29 42.90
CA LYS A 476 -15.27 -31.55 42.64
C LYS A 476 -16.79 -31.39 42.71
N VAL A 477 -17.30 -30.59 43.65
CA VAL A 477 -18.75 -30.44 43.88
C VAL A 477 -19.37 -29.39 42.97
N THR A 478 -18.70 -28.26 42.78
CA THR A 478 -19.25 -27.12 42.02
C THR A 478 -18.81 -27.10 40.55
N GLY A 479 -17.74 -27.81 40.21
CA GLY A 479 -17.10 -27.76 38.89
C GLY A 479 -16.44 -26.42 38.57
N ARG A 480 -16.43 -25.46 39.50
CA ARG A 480 -15.82 -24.13 39.30
C ARG A 480 -14.35 -24.13 39.73
N PRO A 481 -13.43 -23.62 38.90
CA PRO A 481 -12.00 -23.64 39.20
C PRO A 481 -11.57 -22.62 40.25
N VAL A 482 -12.32 -21.52 40.40
CA VAL A 482 -12.11 -20.50 41.44
C VAL A 482 -13.40 -20.35 42.25
N PRO A 483 -13.33 -20.30 43.59
CA PRO A 483 -14.49 -20.09 44.44
C PRO A 483 -15.20 -18.76 44.18
N GLU A 484 -16.53 -18.79 44.13
CA GLU A 484 -17.37 -17.61 43.86
C GLU A 484 -17.13 -16.47 44.87
N ILE A 485 -16.89 -16.79 46.14
CA ILE A 485 -16.49 -15.82 47.17
C ILE A 485 -15.19 -15.09 46.80
N VAL A 486 -14.20 -15.79 46.24
CA VAL A 486 -12.92 -15.20 45.82
C VAL A 486 -13.13 -14.30 44.61
N GLU A 487 -13.86 -14.76 43.59
CA GLU A 487 -14.13 -13.96 42.39
C GLU A 487 -14.96 -12.71 42.70
N SER A 488 -16.01 -12.84 43.50
CA SER A 488 -16.88 -11.72 43.86
C SER A 488 -16.17 -10.69 44.73
N CYS A 489 -15.41 -11.12 45.75
CA CYS A 489 -14.63 -10.18 46.56
C CYS A 489 -13.55 -9.47 45.74
N VAL A 490 -12.77 -10.20 44.93
CA VAL A 490 -11.72 -9.62 44.09
C VAL A 490 -12.31 -8.62 43.09
N ARG A 491 -13.37 -8.99 42.38
CA ARG A 491 -14.06 -8.11 41.42
C ARG A 491 -14.60 -6.84 42.09
N PHE A 492 -15.16 -6.95 43.28
CA PHE A 492 -15.67 -5.80 44.03
C PHE A 492 -14.53 -4.88 44.46
N ILE A 493 -13.42 -5.45 44.96
CA ILE A 493 -12.23 -4.69 45.36
C ILE A 493 -11.56 -4.01 44.17
N THR A 494 -11.38 -4.69 43.04
CA THR A 494 -10.81 -4.06 41.83
C THR A 494 -11.68 -2.93 41.30
N LYS A 495 -13.00 -2.99 41.48
CA LYS A 495 -13.93 -1.97 40.97
C LYS A 495 -14.03 -0.74 41.87
N PHE A 496 -13.96 -0.91 43.20
CA PHE A 496 -14.28 0.15 44.15
C PHE A 496 -13.19 0.42 45.20
N GLY A 497 -12.20 -0.45 45.34
CA GLY A 497 -11.21 -0.43 46.42
C GLY A 497 -9.78 -0.07 46.03
N MET A 498 -9.49 0.16 44.73
CA MET A 498 -8.11 0.42 44.26
C MET A 498 -7.51 1.71 44.82
N ASP A 499 -8.35 2.74 45.01
CA ASP A 499 -7.92 4.03 45.59
C ASP A 499 -8.03 4.05 47.13
N HIS A 500 -8.48 2.95 47.75
CA HIS A 500 -8.73 2.89 49.20
C HIS A 500 -7.46 2.50 49.97
N GLN A 501 -6.88 3.48 50.68
CA GLN A 501 -5.63 3.28 51.39
C GLN A 501 -5.75 2.22 52.49
N GLY A 502 -4.87 1.22 52.45
CA GLY A 502 -4.77 0.22 53.52
C GLY A 502 -5.88 -0.84 53.53
N ILE A 503 -6.51 -1.12 52.38
CA ILE A 503 -7.63 -2.06 52.23
C ILE A 503 -7.45 -3.45 52.89
N PHE A 504 -6.24 -3.99 52.93
CA PHE A 504 -5.94 -5.26 53.62
C PHE A 504 -5.29 -5.08 55.01
N ARG A 505 -4.97 -3.85 55.40
CA ARG A 505 -4.34 -3.51 56.70
C ARG A 505 -5.34 -2.98 57.73
N VAL A 506 -6.35 -2.21 57.30
CA VAL A 506 -7.40 -1.68 58.16
C VAL A 506 -8.51 -2.72 58.32
N PRO A 507 -8.88 -3.14 59.55
CA PRO A 507 -9.93 -4.13 59.74
C PRO A 507 -11.32 -3.54 59.45
N GLY A 508 -12.16 -4.29 58.74
CA GLY A 508 -13.59 -3.98 58.58
C GLY A 508 -14.43 -4.37 59.79
N SER A 509 -15.70 -3.95 59.79
CA SER A 509 -16.68 -4.33 60.82
C SER A 509 -16.82 -5.85 60.96
N SER A 510 -16.59 -6.38 62.17
CA SER A 510 -16.65 -7.83 62.43
C SER A 510 -18.07 -8.39 62.22
N THR A 511 -19.09 -7.60 62.51
CA THR A 511 -20.50 -7.98 62.27
C THR A 511 -20.77 -8.15 60.78
N GLU A 512 -20.34 -7.19 59.96
CA GLU A 512 -20.57 -7.23 58.51
C GLU A 512 -19.77 -8.35 57.83
N ILE A 513 -18.57 -8.65 58.32
CA ILE A 513 -17.78 -9.80 57.85
C ILE A 513 -18.53 -11.12 58.12
N ASN A 514 -19.11 -11.26 59.31
CA ASN A 514 -19.86 -12.47 59.68
C ASN A 514 -21.18 -12.59 58.89
N ASP A 515 -21.90 -11.48 58.68
CA ASP A 515 -23.14 -11.46 57.90
C ASP A 515 -22.87 -11.84 56.43
N MET A 516 -21.80 -11.30 55.83
CA MET A 516 -21.39 -11.67 54.47
C MET A 516 -20.92 -13.12 54.37
N LYS A 517 -20.17 -13.59 55.37
CA LYS A 517 -19.75 -15.00 55.47
C LYS A 517 -20.97 -15.93 55.51
N GLU A 518 -21.97 -15.63 56.33
CA GLU A 518 -23.19 -16.43 56.43
C GLU A 518 -24.03 -16.36 55.13
N ALA A 519 -24.07 -15.22 54.45
CA ALA A 519 -24.71 -15.09 53.16
C ALA A 519 -24.06 -16.04 52.12
N PHE A 520 -22.72 -16.01 52.02
CA PHE A 520 -21.96 -16.87 51.13
C PHE A 520 -22.11 -18.37 51.46
N GLU A 521 -22.09 -18.76 52.74
CA GLU A 521 -22.34 -20.14 53.19
C GLU A 521 -23.75 -20.64 52.85
N ASN A 522 -24.72 -19.74 52.78
CA ASN A 522 -26.09 -20.06 52.37
C ASN A 522 -26.28 -19.97 50.84
N GLY A 523 -25.20 -19.85 50.05
CA GLY A 523 -25.23 -19.83 48.60
C GLY A 523 -25.76 -18.52 48.00
N ARG A 524 -25.79 -17.44 48.79
CA ARG A 524 -26.17 -16.09 48.33
C ARG A 524 -24.91 -15.24 48.20
N ASP A 525 -24.74 -14.56 47.07
CA ASP A 525 -23.66 -13.57 46.92
C ASP A 525 -24.16 -12.19 47.39
N PRO A 526 -23.75 -11.72 48.59
CA PRO A 526 -24.16 -10.41 49.09
C PRO A 526 -23.61 -9.25 48.25
N LEU A 527 -22.62 -9.49 47.38
CA LEU A 527 -22.00 -8.49 46.51
C LEU A 527 -22.67 -8.41 45.13
N ALA A 528 -23.55 -9.37 44.80
CA ALA A 528 -24.27 -9.38 43.54
C ALA A 528 -25.29 -8.23 43.47
N GLY A 529 -25.02 -7.24 42.61
CA GLY A 529 -25.92 -6.10 42.37
C GLY A 529 -25.65 -4.87 43.24
N LEU A 530 -24.65 -4.91 44.13
CA LEU A 530 -24.23 -3.72 44.88
C LEU A 530 -23.46 -2.74 43.97
N ASN A 531 -23.99 -1.52 43.85
CA ASN A 531 -23.40 -0.41 43.09
C ASN A 531 -22.76 0.67 43.99
N HIS A 532 -22.61 0.40 45.28
CA HIS A 532 -22.21 1.39 46.28
C HIS A 532 -21.07 0.89 47.18
N TRP A 533 -20.23 1.83 47.61
CA TRP A 533 -19.04 1.73 48.47
C TRP A 533 -19.20 1.16 49.90
N LYS A 534 -20.28 0.47 50.29
CA LYS A 534 -20.42 0.05 51.70
C LYS A 534 -19.32 -0.94 52.11
N ASP A 535 -18.71 -0.59 53.24
CA ASP A 535 -17.50 -1.09 53.91
C ASP A 535 -16.60 -2.05 53.10
N ILE A 536 -15.84 -1.47 52.18
CA ILE A 536 -14.79 -2.16 51.41
C ILE A 536 -13.79 -2.93 52.30
N ASN A 537 -13.56 -2.45 53.52
CA ASN A 537 -12.71 -3.13 54.50
C ASN A 537 -13.34 -4.44 55.00
N ALA A 538 -14.68 -4.50 55.09
CA ALA A 538 -15.39 -5.72 55.44
C ALA A 538 -15.33 -6.75 54.31
N VAL A 539 -15.43 -6.33 53.03
CA VAL A 539 -15.25 -7.22 51.87
C VAL A 539 -13.82 -7.80 51.83
N ALA A 540 -12.80 -6.97 52.02
CA ALA A 540 -11.42 -7.42 52.16
C ALA A 540 -11.25 -8.36 53.37
N GLY A 541 -11.97 -8.09 54.45
CA GLY A 541 -12.06 -8.93 55.65
C GLY A 541 -12.64 -10.31 55.38
N VAL A 542 -13.71 -10.41 54.59
CA VAL A 542 -14.35 -11.68 54.18
C VAL A 542 -13.41 -12.50 53.30
N LEU A 543 -12.76 -11.87 52.30
CA LEU A 543 -11.77 -12.54 51.44
C LEU A 543 -10.61 -13.11 52.27
N ARG A 544 -10.12 -12.33 53.24
CA ARG A 544 -9.08 -12.77 54.18
C ARG A 544 -9.58 -13.91 55.07
N CYS A 545 -10.81 -13.82 55.55
CA CYS A 545 -11.44 -14.83 56.40
C CYS A 545 -11.54 -16.17 55.67
N TYR A 546 -11.93 -16.15 54.40
CA TYR A 546 -12.01 -17.33 53.54
C TYR A 546 -10.66 -18.07 53.47
N PHE A 547 -9.59 -17.38 53.06
CA PHE A 547 -8.27 -18.00 52.94
C PHE A 547 -7.68 -18.47 54.27
N ARG A 548 -8.03 -17.81 55.38
CA ARG A 548 -7.60 -18.19 56.73
C ARG A 548 -8.27 -19.46 57.21
N GLU A 549 -9.53 -19.66 56.84
CA GLU A 549 -10.35 -20.78 57.29
C GLU A 549 -10.35 -21.97 56.33
N LEU A 550 -9.55 -21.96 55.26
CA LEU A 550 -9.35 -23.16 54.46
C LEU A 550 -8.78 -24.30 55.33
N GLU A 551 -9.23 -25.53 55.09
CA GLU A 551 -8.71 -26.72 55.80
C GLU A 551 -7.19 -26.83 55.62
N ASP A 552 -6.74 -26.64 54.38
CA ASP A 552 -5.34 -26.44 54.02
C ASP A 552 -5.13 -25.00 53.52
N PRO A 553 -4.22 -24.23 54.13
CA PRO A 553 -3.94 -22.86 53.68
C PRO A 553 -3.42 -22.85 52.24
N LEU A 554 -3.61 -21.71 51.55
CA LEU A 554 -3.19 -21.54 50.14
C LEU A 554 -1.69 -21.82 49.91
N PHE A 555 -0.86 -21.67 50.96
CA PHE A 555 0.48 -22.24 51.05
C PHE A 555 0.44 -23.42 52.03
N PRO A 556 0.28 -24.68 51.54
CA PRO A 556 0.11 -25.82 52.42
C PRO A 556 1.31 -26.01 53.34
N ARG A 557 1.04 -26.37 54.60
CA ARG A 557 2.07 -26.51 55.64
C ARG A 557 3.18 -27.49 55.25
N ALA A 558 2.83 -28.52 54.47
CA ALA A 558 3.77 -29.53 53.96
C ALA A 558 4.90 -28.96 53.09
N TYR A 559 4.63 -27.89 52.34
CA TYR A 559 5.60 -27.28 51.41
C TYR A 559 6.14 -25.92 51.88
N TYR A 560 5.72 -25.47 53.07
CA TYR A 560 6.08 -24.16 53.60
C TYR A 560 7.60 -23.98 53.70
N GLN A 561 8.32 -24.99 54.19
CA GLN A 561 9.77 -24.94 54.32
C GLN A 561 10.48 -24.82 52.95
N GLU A 562 9.99 -25.54 51.94
CA GLU A 562 10.51 -25.44 50.56
C GLU A 562 10.29 -24.04 49.97
N PHE A 563 9.14 -23.40 50.24
CA PHE A 563 8.90 -22.02 49.83
C PHE A 563 9.86 -21.02 50.50
N ILE A 564 10.15 -21.19 51.80
CA ILE A 564 11.09 -20.34 52.51
C ILE A 564 12.51 -20.51 51.97
N GLU A 565 12.95 -21.74 51.72
CA GLU A 565 14.27 -22.02 51.14
C GLU A 565 14.41 -21.43 49.74
N ALA A 566 13.40 -21.59 48.88
CA ALA A 566 13.36 -20.97 47.56
C ALA A 566 13.43 -19.43 47.64
N SER A 567 12.77 -18.81 48.63
CA SER A 567 12.79 -17.35 48.81
C SER A 567 14.15 -16.78 49.24
N ARG A 568 15.05 -17.60 49.80
CA ARG A 568 16.38 -17.18 50.28
C ARG A 568 17.45 -17.17 49.17
N ILE A 569 17.10 -17.61 47.96
CA ILE A 569 17.99 -17.59 46.79
C ILE A 569 18.15 -16.15 46.30
N PHE A 570 19.41 -15.70 46.13
CA PHE A 570 19.73 -14.33 45.70
C PHE A 570 19.56 -14.09 44.20
N ASP A 571 19.83 -15.10 43.36
CA ASP A 571 19.67 -15.00 41.91
C ASP A 571 18.18 -15.07 41.52
N SER A 572 17.70 -14.07 40.78
CA SER A 572 16.26 -13.95 40.45
C SER A 572 15.76 -15.09 39.56
N ASP A 573 16.59 -15.58 38.63
CA ASP A 573 16.19 -16.64 37.70
C ASP A 573 16.20 -18.01 38.39
N GLU A 574 17.18 -18.24 39.27
CA GLU A 574 17.26 -19.44 40.09
C GLU A 574 16.16 -19.49 41.17
N GLN A 575 15.86 -18.36 41.81
CA GLN A 575 14.73 -18.20 42.71
C GLN A 575 13.41 -18.53 42.01
N ALA A 576 13.18 -18.00 40.81
CA ALA A 576 11.98 -18.28 40.02
C ALA A 576 11.87 -19.77 39.63
N ARG A 577 12.98 -20.41 39.26
CA ARG A 577 13.01 -21.86 38.97
C ARG A 577 12.67 -22.70 40.21
N ALA A 578 13.26 -22.38 41.35
CA ALA A 578 13.00 -23.07 42.61
C ALA A 578 11.54 -22.92 43.06
N LEU A 579 10.98 -21.70 43.00
CA LEU A 579 9.57 -21.45 43.32
C LEU A 579 8.63 -22.21 42.37
N ASN A 580 8.91 -22.22 41.07
CA ASN A 580 8.11 -22.95 40.09
C ASN A 580 8.15 -24.47 40.33
N HIS A 581 9.28 -25.01 40.82
CA HIS A 581 9.39 -26.41 41.20
C HIS A 581 8.44 -26.76 42.35
N VAL A 582 8.36 -25.92 43.38
CA VAL A 582 7.44 -26.12 44.52
C VAL A 582 5.98 -25.96 44.09
N ILE A 583 5.66 -24.95 43.28
CA ILE A 583 4.29 -24.71 42.77
C ILE A 583 3.75 -25.89 41.97
N LYS A 584 4.59 -26.57 41.18
CA LYS A 584 4.19 -27.77 40.41
C LYS A 584 3.82 -28.98 41.27
N LYS A 585 4.21 -29.00 42.56
CA LYS A 585 3.83 -30.05 43.52
C LYS A 585 2.48 -29.79 44.19
N LEU A 586 1.91 -28.59 44.05
CA LEU A 586 0.63 -28.22 44.64
C LEU A 586 -0.54 -28.76 43.81
N PRO A 587 -1.70 -29.03 44.44
CA PRO A 587 -2.91 -29.36 43.71
C PRO A 587 -3.30 -28.28 42.70
N ASP A 588 -3.81 -28.69 41.53
CA ASP A 588 -4.20 -27.77 40.45
C ASP A 588 -5.20 -26.71 40.92
N ALA A 589 -6.15 -27.10 41.79
CA ALA A 589 -7.13 -26.19 42.39
C ALA A 589 -6.46 -25.04 43.16
N VAL A 590 -5.41 -25.36 43.93
CA VAL A 590 -4.64 -24.37 44.70
C VAL A 590 -3.86 -23.46 43.75
N VAL A 591 -3.19 -24.03 42.74
CA VAL A 591 -2.40 -23.27 41.76
C VAL A 591 -3.26 -22.28 40.97
N VAL A 592 -4.46 -22.69 40.56
CA VAL A 592 -5.38 -21.82 39.82
C VAL A 592 -5.85 -20.64 40.67
N VAL A 593 -6.21 -20.89 41.94
CA VAL A 593 -6.61 -19.84 42.88
C VAL A 593 -5.42 -18.91 43.20
N MET A 594 -4.20 -19.44 43.37
CA MET A 594 -2.98 -18.64 43.56
C MET A 594 -2.73 -17.72 42.36
N LYS A 595 -2.81 -18.24 41.13
CA LYS A 595 -2.65 -17.44 39.91
C LYS A 595 -3.68 -16.32 39.83
N TYR A 596 -4.94 -16.61 40.17
CA TYR A 596 -6.01 -15.63 40.17
C TYR A 596 -5.75 -14.52 41.21
N LEU A 597 -5.42 -14.91 42.44
CA LEU A 597 -5.15 -13.98 43.54
C LEU A 597 -3.92 -13.10 43.28
N PHE A 598 -2.80 -13.68 42.83
CA PHE A 598 -1.58 -12.92 42.59
C PHE A 598 -1.68 -12.00 41.39
N LYS A 599 -2.45 -12.38 40.36
CA LYS A 599 -2.77 -11.46 39.26
C LYS A 599 -3.53 -10.23 39.76
N PHE A 600 -4.44 -10.43 40.70
CA PHE A 600 -5.15 -9.31 41.34
C PHE A 600 -4.22 -8.47 42.21
N LEU A 601 -3.34 -9.06 43.01
CA LEU A 601 -2.42 -8.32 43.89
C LEU A 601 -1.28 -7.60 43.14
N PHE A 602 -0.99 -7.98 41.90
CA PHE A 602 0.00 -7.33 41.04
C PHE A 602 -0.59 -6.21 40.16
N ALA A 603 -1.91 -6.17 40.01
CA ALA A 603 -2.63 -5.14 39.28
C ALA A 603 -2.75 -3.86 40.11
#